data_AF-A0AA50E0R7-F1
#
_entry.id   AF-A0AA50E0R7-F1
#
_cell.length_a   1.000
_cell.length_b   1.000
_cell.length_c   1.000
_cell.angle_alpha   90.00
_cell.angle_beta   90.00
_cell.angle_gamma   90.00
#
_symmetry.space_group_name_H-M   'P 1'
#
loop_
_entity.id
_entity.type
_entity.pdbx_description
1 polymer ?
#
loop_
_entity_poly.entity_id
_entity_poly.type
_entity_poly.pdbx_seq_one_letter_code
_entity_poly.pdbx_strand_id
1 'polypeptide(L)'
;MATKDGQTIPFKLGVKKELGFVCGDFVGDERKGILTAGGKADLEATFHLDHLFGDGQEPVDSDINLSAFGFDPLATLAGEKGVDLNSQDLQARLGAADYQAFLQVLANLGHVGEGHCRQTQAFTTITSFNL
;
A
#
# COMPACT_ATOMS: atom_id res chain seq x y z
N MET A 1 12.45 9.57 -3.74
CA MET A 1 12.01 10.95 -3.98
C MET A 1 10.63 10.86 -4.59
N ALA A 2 9.68 11.71 -4.19
CA ALA A 2 8.38 11.82 -4.85
C ALA A 2 8.24 13.23 -5.42
N THR A 3 7.50 13.38 -6.52
CA THR A 3 7.31 14.67 -7.20
C THR A 3 5.84 14.92 -7.48
N LYS A 4 5.35 16.10 -7.13
CA LYS A 4 4.01 16.58 -7.46
C LYS A 4 4.06 18.10 -7.64
N ASP A 5 3.40 18.64 -8.65
CA ASP A 5 3.29 20.08 -8.91
C ASP A 5 4.64 20.84 -8.89
N GLY A 6 5.70 20.20 -9.39
CA GLY A 6 7.06 20.78 -9.43
C GLY A 6 7.82 20.76 -8.10
N GLN A 7 7.22 20.26 -7.02
CA GLN A 7 7.89 20.01 -5.75
C GLN A 7 8.43 18.58 -5.71
N THR A 8 9.73 18.41 -5.41
CA THR A 8 10.35 17.10 -5.20
C THR A 8 10.80 16.95 -3.76
N ILE A 9 10.36 15.88 -3.08
CA ILE A 9 10.69 15.61 -1.68
C ILE A 9 11.46 14.29 -1.54
N PRO A 10 12.63 14.28 -0.87
CA PRO A 10 13.27 13.06 -0.42
C PRO A 10 12.43 12.37 0.66
N PHE A 11 12.20 11.07 0.51
CA PHE A 11 11.50 10.27 1.51
C PHE A 11 12.28 9.02 1.87
N LYS A 12 12.22 8.67 3.14
CA LYS A 12 12.62 7.39 3.73
C LYS A 12 11.59 7.01 4.78
N LEU A 13 10.89 5.90 4.54
CA LEU A 13 9.84 5.41 5.43
C LEU A 13 10.26 4.06 6.00
N GLY A 14 10.39 3.98 7.32
CA GLY A 14 10.69 2.75 8.04
C GLY A 14 9.42 2.07 8.53
N VAL A 15 9.07 0.93 7.94
CA VAL A 15 7.95 0.09 8.39
C VAL A 15 8.49 -1.12 9.13
N LYS A 16 8.26 -1.19 10.44
CA LYS A 16 8.58 -2.35 11.29
C LYS A 16 7.29 -3.08 11.61
N LYS A 17 6.74 -3.77 10.61
CA LYS A 17 5.51 -4.53 10.73
C LYS A 17 5.62 -5.82 9.94
N GLU A 18 5.16 -6.91 10.55
CA GLU A 18 4.99 -8.16 9.82
C GLU A 18 3.73 -8.05 8.96
N LEU A 19 3.85 -8.42 7.69
CA LEU A 19 2.74 -8.47 6.74
C LEU A 19 2.61 -9.91 6.27
N GLY A 20 1.41 -10.47 6.42
CA GLY A 20 1.06 -11.79 5.90
C GLY A 20 0.05 -11.68 4.79
N PHE A 21 0.23 -12.44 3.72
CA PHE A 21 -0.66 -12.48 2.56
C PHE A 21 -1.05 -13.91 2.22
N VAL A 22 -2.31 -14.10 1.84
CA VAL A 22 -2.81 -15.31 1.19
C VAL A 22 -3.16 -14.93 -0.22
N CYS A 23 -2.50 -15.61 -1.16
CA CYS A 23 -2.62 -15.38 -2.56
C CYS A 23 -3.09 -16.66 -3.27
N GLY A 24 -3.59 -16.53 -4.49
CA GLY A 24 -3.96 -17.68 -5.31
C GLY A 24 -5.45 -18.07 -5.25
N ASP A 25 -6.27 -17.38 -4.44
CA ASP A 25 -7.70 -17.29 -4.76
C ASP A 25 -7.86 -16.40 -5.99
N PHE A 26 -8.53 -16.92 -7.01
CA PHE A 26 -8.69 -16.26 -8.30
C PHE A 26 -9.57 -15.00 -8.17
N VAL A 27 -9.00 -13.83 -8.49
CA VAL A 27 -9.71 -12.54 -8.56
C VAL A 27 -9.40 -11.88 -9.91
N GLY A 28 -10.33 -11.96 -10.88
CA GLY A 28 -10.20 -11.46 -12.25
C GLY A 28 -11.16 -12.17 -13.23
N ASP A 29 -11.24 -11.73 -14.50
CA ASP A 29 -12.18 -12.30 -15.48
C ASP A 29 -11.62 -13.50 -16.29
N GLU A 30 -10.29 -13.59 -16.47
CA GLU A 30 -9.65 -14.67 -17.25
C GLU A 30 -8.63 -15.49 -16.44
N ARG A 31 -8.73 -16.82 -16.51
CA ARG A 31 -7.79 -17.75 -15.87
C ARG A 31 -6.49 -17.84 -16.68
N LYS A 32 -5.41 -17.23 -16.19
CA LYS A 32 -4.09 -17.24 -16.85
C LYS A 32 -3.32 -18.59 -16.75
N GLY A 33 -3.90 -19.62 -16.14
CA GLY A 33 -3.38 -20.99 -16.12
C GLY A 33 -4.37 -21.99 -15.53
N ILE A 34 -4.38 -23.24 -16.04
CA ILE A 34 -5.19 -24.33 -15.48
C ILE A 34 -4.25 -25.30 -14.76
N LEU A 35 -4.33 -25.34 -13.43
CA LEU A 35 -3.67 -26.38 -12.65
C LEU A 35 -4.56 -27.63 -12.62
N THR A 36 -4.04 -28.75 -13.14
CA THR A 36 -4.72 -30.05 -13.02
C THR A 36 -4.95 -30.42 -11.57
N ALA A 37 -6.07 -31.08 -11.27
CA ALA A 37 -6.39 -31.53 -9.91
C ALA A 37 -5.25 -32.34 -9.29
N GLY A 38 -4.84 -31.97 -8.07
CA GLY A 38 -3.71 -32.60 -7.35
C GLY A 38 -2.33 -32.19 -7.86
N GLY A 39 -2.24 -31.35 -8.89
CA GLY A 39 -0.99 -30.78 -9.38
C GLY A 39 -0.37 -29.78 -8.40
N LYS A 40 0.90 -29.44 -8.64
CA LYS A 40 1.59 -28.34 -7.98
C LYS A 40 2.04 -27.34 -9.04
N ALA A 41 2.04 -26.07 -8.67
CA ALA A 41 2.62 -25.00 -9.47
C ALA A 41 3.39 -24.08 -8.54
N ASP A 42 4.38 -23.39 -9.10
CA ASP A 42 5.05 -22.30 -8.41
C ASP A 42 4.16 -21.05 -8.50
N LEU A 43 4.07 -20.32 -7.39
CA LEU A 43 3.34 -19.06 -7.29
C LEU A 43 4.36 -17.96 -6.99
N GLU A 44 4.40 -16.95 -7.85
CA GLU A 44 5.20 -15.75 -7.60
C GLU A 44 4.28 -14.65 -7.04
N ALA A 45 4.67 -14.10 -5.89
CA ALA A 45 4.03 -12.94 -5.30
C ALA A 45 4.93 -11.71 -5.42
N THR A 46 4.35 -10.59 -5.83
CA THR A 46 5.04 -9.30 -5.96
C THR A 46 4.47 -8.29 -4.96
N PHE A 47 5.27 -7.28 -4.63
CA PHE A 47 4.82 -6.13 -3.86
C PHE A 47 4.77 -4.89 -4.74
N HIS A 48 3.59 -4.29 -4.83
CA HIS A 48 3.29 -3.14 -5.67
C HIS A 48 3.30 -1.87 -4.81
N LEU A 49 4.44 -1.16 -4.81
CA LEU A 49 4.67 0.05 -4.00
C LEU A 49 4.13 1.33 -4.67
N ASP A 50 3.75 1.26 -5.94
CA ASP A 50 2.97 2.26 -6.66
C ASP A 50 1.67 2.61 -5.92
N HIS A 51 1.02 1.67 -5.22
CA HIS A 51 -0.12 1.97 -4.33
C HIS A 51 0.19 3.00 -3.23
N LEU A 52 1.47 3.25 -2.89
CA LEU A 52 1.84 4.27 -1.92
C LEU A 52 1.67 5.68 -2.47
N PHE A 53 1.94 5.91 -3.75
CA PHE A 53 1.98 7.25 -4.33
C PHE A 53 1.01 7.46 -5.50
N GLY A 54 0.44 6.39 -6.04
CA GLY A 54 -0.28 6.38 -7.31
C GLY A 54 0.66 6.21 -8.51
N ASP A 55 0.06 6.20 -9.70
CA ASP A 55 0.75 6.19 -10.98
C ASP A 55 0.51 7.51 -11.73
N GLY A 56 1.60 8.24 -12.01
CA GLY A 56 1.56 9.50 -12.75
C GLY A 56 1.30 9.34 -14.25
N GLN A 57 1.27 8.12 -14.78
CA GLN A 57 0.87 7.83 -16.16
C GLN A 57 -0.64 7.56 -16.30
N GLU A 58 -1.32 7.28 -15.19
CA GLU A 58 -2.76 7.01 -15.17
C GLU A 58 -3.57 8.29 -14.90
N PRO A 59 -4.85 8.34 -15.33
CA PRO A 59 -5.77 9.43 -14.98
C PRO A 59 -5.87 9.67 -13.48
N VAL A 60 -6.11 10.92 -13.07
CA VAL A 60 -6.23 11.29 -11.64
C VAL A 60 -7.40 10.62 -10.92
N ASP A 61 -8.41 10.18 -11.67
CA ASP A 61 -9.61 9.50 -11.21
C ASP A 61 -9.54 7.97 -11.41
N SER A 62 -8.39 7.43 -11.80
CA SER A 62 -8.17 5.98 -11.84
C SER A 62 -8.17 5.38 -10.43
N ASP A 63 -8.55 4.11 -10.33
CA ASP A 63 -8.61 3.40 -9.04
C ASP A 63 -7.25 3.38 -8.31
N ILE A 64 -6.14 3.26 -9.03
CA ILE A 64 -4.78 3.30 -8.45
C ILE A 64 -4.47 4.65 -7.83
N ASN A 65 -4.91 5.76 -8.44
CA ASN A 65 -4.68 7.12 -7.93
C ASN A 65 -5.65 7.52 -6.83
N LEU A 66 -6.92 7.08 -6.90
CA LEU A 66 -7.93 7.35 -5.87
C LEU A 66 -7.70 6.56 -4.57
N SER A 67 -7.09 5.39 -4.66
CA SER A 67 -6.80 4.53 -3.51
C SER A 67 -5.38 4.69 -2.94
N ALA A 68 -4.53 5.50 -3.59
CA ALA A 68 -3.19 5.75 -3.14
C ALA A 68 -3.16 6.61 -1.86
N PHE A 69 -2.16 6.37 -1.02
CA PHE A 69 -1.87 7.26 0.12
C PHE A 69 -1.40 8.65 -0.35
N GLY A 70 -0.61 8.67 -1.44
CA GLY A 70 -0.27 9.88 -2.17
C GLY A 70 0.87 10.70 -1.57
N PHE A 71 1.19 11.80 -2.26
CA PHE A 71 2.29 12.70 -1.91
C PHE A 71 1.97 13.61 -0.72
N ASP A 72 0.76 14.15 -0.68
CA ASP A 72 0.39 15.27 0.18
C ASP A 72 0.56 14.97 1.68
N PRO A 73 0.14 13.79 2.21
CA PRO A 73 0.30 13.52 3.64
C PRO A 73 1.77 13.58 4.10
N LEU A 74 2.71 13.13 3.27
CA LEU A 74 4.14 13.19 3.61
C LEU A 74 4.74 14.58 3.38
N ALA A 75 4.25 15.31 2.37
CA ALA A 75 4.72 16.66 2.09
C ALA A 75 4.47 17.61 3.27
N THR A 76 3.34 17.46 3.97
CA THR A 76 3.03 18.24 5.18
C THR A 76 3.99 17.96 6.35
N LEU A 77 4.62 16.78 6.36
CA LEU A 77 5.55 16.36 7.42
C LEU A 77 7.03 16.58 7.04
N ALA A 78 7.29 17.08 5.83
CA ALA A 78 8.64 17.29 5.33
C ALA A 78 9.35 18.42 6.09
N GLY A 79 10.56 18.12 6.58
CA GLY A 79 11.48 19.13 7.10
C GLY A 79 12.42 19.65 6.00
N GLU A 80 13.41 20.45 6.39
CA GLU A 80 14.44 20.99 5.46
C GLU A 80 15.16 19.91 4.65
N LYS A 81 15.30 18.70 5.20
CA LYS A 81 15.95 17.54 4.56
C LYS A 81 14.97 16.53 3.96
N GLY A 82 13.68 16.86 3.89
CA GLY A 82 12.61 15.96 3.46
C GLY A 82 12.02 15.14 4.60
N VAL A 83 11.63 13.90 4.28
CA VAL A 83 10.91 12.98 5.16
C VAL A 83 11.80 11.80 5.52
N ASP A 84 12.08 11.63 6.81
CA ASP A 84 12.70 10.41 7.38
C ASP A 84 11.89 10.02 8.61
N LEU A 85 10.98 9.05 8.45
CA LEU A 85 10.01 8.66 9.47
C LEU A 85 10.04 7.15 9.67
N ASN A 86 10.13 6.69 10.91
CA ASN A 86 9.88 5.30 11.25
C ASN A 86 8.40 5.05 11.57
N SER A 87 8.04 3.81 11.93
CA SER A 87 6.63 3.44 12.19
C SER A 87 6.02 4.18 13.38
N GLN A 88 6.81 4.48 14.41
CA GLN A 88 6.36 5.25 15.56
C GLN A 88 6.14 6.72 15.16
N ASP A 89 7.05 7.29 14.37
CA ASP A 89 6.90 8.66 13.86
C ASP A 89 5.67 8.78 12.96
N LEU A 90 5.45 7.82 12.06
CA LEU A 90 4.29 7.77 11.17
C LEU A 90 2.99 7.73 11.96
N GLN A 91 2.89 6.87 12.97
CA GLN A 91 1.70 6.79 13.82
C GLN A 91 1.46 8.06 14.65
N ALA A 92 2.53 8.70 15.14
CA ALA A 92 2.42 9.87 16.01
C ALA A 92 2.17 11.17 15.25
N ARG A 93 2.66 11.27 14.01
CA ARG A 93 2.71 12.54 13.26
C ARG A 93 1.71 12.63 12.11
N LEU A 94 1.30 11.49 11.53
CA LEU A 94 0.21 11.51 10.55
C LEU A 94 -1.11 11.79 11.27
N GLY A 95 -2.01 12.48 10.59
CA GLY A 95 -3.41 12.55 11.02
C GLY A 95 -4.01 11.15 11.10
N ALA A 96 -5.03 10.96 11.93
CA ALA A 96 -5.65 9.64 12.11
C ALA A 96 -6.15 9.04 10.78
N ALA A 97 -6.75 9.87 9.92
CA ALA A 97 -7.22 9.44 8.60
C ALA A 97 -6.05 9.02 7.68
N ASP A 98 -4.99 9.83 7.62
CA ASP A 98 -3.80 9.55 6.80
C ASP A 98 -3.07 8.29 7.28
N TYR A 99 -2.96 8.09 8.60
CA TYR A 99 -2.37 6.87 9.14
C TYR A 99 -3.19 5.63 8.80
N GLN A 100 -4.53 5.74 8.82
CA GLN A 100 -5.40 4.64 8.38
C GLN A 100 -5.25 4.35 6.89
N ALA A 101 -5.21 5.38 6.04
CA ALA A 101 -4.96 5.23 4.61
C ALA A 101 -3.59 4.57 4.35
N PHE A 102 -2.55 5.00 5.06
CA PHE A 102 -1.22 4.39 5.00
C PHE A 102 -1.26 2.89 5.36
N LEU A 103 -1.96 2.52 6.44
CA LEU A 103 -2.14 1.13 6.81
C LEU A 103 -2.93 0.36 5.73
N GLN A 104 -4.00 0.93 5.16
CA GLN A 104 -4.76 0.28 4.09
C GLN A 104 -3.91 0.01 2.85
N VAL A 105 -3.03 0.92 2.47
CA VAL A 105 -2.05 0.68 1.39
C VAL A 105 -1.15 -0.51 1.71
N LEU A 106 -0.59 -0.57 2.93
CA LEU A 106 0.25 -1.71 3.35
C LEU A 106 -0.49 -3.05 3.29
N ALA A 107 -1.81 -3.05 3.54
CA ALA A 107 -2.67 -4.23 3.45
C ALA A 107 -2.82 -4.76 2.02
N ASN A 108 -2.69 -3.87 1.04
CA ASN A 108 -2.99 -4.14 -0.37
C ASN A 108 -1.73 -4.30 -1.23
N LEU A 109 -0.52 -4.30 -0.65
CA LEU A 109 0.72 -4.39 -1.41
C LEU A 109 0.91 -5.72 -2.15
N GLY A 110 0.37 -6.81 -1.61
CA GLY A 110 0.64 -8.16 -2.10
C GLY A 110 -0.18 -8.49 -3.34
N HIS A 111 0.49 -8.90 -4.42
CA HIS A 111 -0.12 -9.32 -5.68
C HIS A 111 0.40 -10.69 -6.12
N VAL A 112 -0.37 -11.37 -6.97
CA VAL A 112 0.04 -12.54 -7.77
C VAL A 112 -0.41 -12.32 -9.20
N GLY A 113 0.54 -12.11 -10.10
CA GLY A 113 0.23 -11.61 -11.44
C GLY A 113 -0.55 -10.29 -11.35
N GLU A 114 -1.72 -10.23 -11.99
CA GLU A 114 -2.63 -9.07 -11.93
C GLU A 114 -3.61 -9.13 -10.74
N GLY A 115 -3.63 -10.22 -9.97
CA GLY A 115 -4.60 -10.43 -8.89
C GLY A 115 -4.08 -9.92 -7.55
N HIS A 116 -4.95 -9.30 -6.75
CA HIS A 116 -4.63 -8.90 -5.38
C HIS A 116 -4.57 -10.13 -4.45
N CYS A 117 -3.57 -10.15 -3.57
CA CYS A 117 -3.55 -11.04 -2.43
C CYS A 117 -4.40 -10.46 -1.29
N ARG A 118 -4.95 -11.34 -0.46
CA ARG A 118 -5.63 -10.94 0.76
C ARG A 118 -4.64 -10.91 1.93
N GLN A 119 -4.59 -9.81 2.67
CA GLN A 119 -3.83 -9.78 3.92
C GLN A 119 -4.42 -10.72 4.97
N THR A 120 -3.58 -11.51 5.65
CA THR A 120 -3.99 -12.48 6.69
C THR A 120 -3.96 -11.94 8.10
N GLN A 121 -3.23 -10.85 8.33
CA GLN A 121 -3.15 -10.17 9.63
C GLN A 121 -3.77 -8.79 9.49
N ALA A 122 -5.01 -8.61 9.96
CA ALA A 122 -5.63 -7.29 9.96
C ALA A 122 -4.85 -6.36 10.90
N PHE A 123 -4.65 -5.11 10.47
CA PHE A 123 -4.15 -4.09 11.37
C PHE A 123 -5.22 -3.82 12.43
N THR A 124 -4.86 -3.93 13.71
CA THR A 124 -5.76 -3.57 14.80
C THR A 124 -6.06 -2.09 14.72
N THR A 125 -7.22 -1.74 14.18
CA THR A 125 -7.79 -0.39 14.28
C THR A 125 -8.12 -0.17 15.75
N ILE A 126 -7.40 0.71 16.43
CA ILE A 126 -7.90 1.28 17.69
C ILE A 126 -8.99 2.28 17.29
N THR A 127 -10.17 1.77 16.96
CA THR A 127 -11.41 2.55 16.96
C THR A 127 -11.99 2.41 18.35
N SER A 128 -11.59 3.30 19.24
CA SER A 128 -12.32 3.55 20.48
C SER A 128 -13.62 4.28 20.13
N PHE A 129 -14.66 3.55 19.73
CA PHE A 129 -16.02 4.06 19.83
C PHE A 129 -16.54 3.63 21.21
N ASN A 130 -16.51 4.56 22.17
CA ASN A 130 -17.42 4.47 23.30
C ASN A 130 -18.81 4.84 22.75
N LEU A 131 -19.70 3.85 22.70
CA LEU A 131 -21.15 4.10 22.70
C LEU A 131 -21.58 4.67 24.06
#